data_AF-A0A091SM01-F1
#
_entry.id   AF-A0A091SM01-F1
#
_cell.length_a   1.000
_cell.length_b   1.000
_cell.length_c   1.000
_cell.angle_alpha   90.00
_cell.angle_beta   90.00
_cell.angle_gamma   90.00
#
_symmetry.space_group_name_H-M   'P 1'
#
loop_
_entity.id
_entity.type
_entity.pdbx_description
1 polymer ?
#
loop_
_entity_poly.entity_id
_entity_poly.type
_entity_poly.pdbx_seq_one_letter_code
_entity_poly.pdbx_strand_id
1 'polypeptide(L)'
;SYLIMAEGNHHVVRLTQAKNLIAKDIPVFTYSPEGHLITEFPYIQDDCYYEGFVEGSPGSIVSLSTCFGISGVLQIGDLRYEIEPVENSSTFQHLIYRRALESGSRQLCQVPEEHKDHLPEDREPANRSGKTLIIEEFPGLQSLPVPTRYLELALITNKELFKVKNYNETLMLHLFISISNLLNMVYKHMKLQIVISAVEMWTRTDQVMTAHSLARTLQVFATWCQRDAVGRINYDHIQLLLGQHYKERGFAWKGTMCQMNSMGVVSFPGHDPVSDVMTLAHEIGHSLGFSHDDAKQFHDKFCNCNCTHSGCIMQTSPGSCLAFSNCTMGEYYDEVIRKNLPCLLNMPSLKPLLELCGNGVVEKEEECDCGSDEACLQEGCCFSSSCLLAPGASCYRGECCHKCQFQPAGKICRKDRSVCDLPEYCNGSSGTCPMDVFKQDGTPCGDDDRCYDGHCHSHEAQCKALFGRAAHRAPLSCFREVNVRGDRCGNCGWNGTYYTKCLE
;
A
#
# COMPACT_ATOMS: atom_id res chain seq x y z
N SER A 1 17.05 -19.92 5.22
CA SER A 1 16.04 -20.92 5.64
C SER A 1 16.21 -21.18 7.12
N TYR A 2 15.13 -21.42 7.84
CA TYR A 2 15.12 -21.63 9.28
C TYR A 2 14.24 -22.84 9.62
N LEU A 3 14.68 -23.69 10.55
CA LEU A 3 13.94 -24.89 10.95
C LEU A 3 13.13 -24.57 12.22
N ILE A 4 11.82 -24.65 12.11
CA ILE A 4 10.88 -24.40 13.21
C ILE A 4 10.28 -25.72 13.67
N MET A 5 10.21 -25.93 14.97
CA MET A 5 9.48 -27.06 15.55
C MET A 5 8.15 -26.55 16.14
N ALA A 6 7.03 -27.01 15.59
CA ALA A 6 5.69 -26.66 16.06
C ALA A 6 4.87 -27.94 16.25
N GLU A 7 4.25 -28.11 17.43
CA GLU A 7 3.44 -29.30 17.79
C GLU A 7 4.17 -30.64 17.52
N GLY A 8 5.49 -30.68 17.72
CA GLY A 8 6.32 -31.87 17.49
C GLY A 8 6.70 -32.15 16.03
N ASN A 9 6.24 -31.32 15.09
CA ASN A 9 6.60 -31.40 13.68
C ASN A 9 7.67 -30.37 13.30
N HIS A 10 8.55 -30.74 12.39
CA HIS A 10 9.58 -29.86 11.87
C HIS A 10 9.10 -29.20 10.57
N HIS A 11 9.20 -27.88 10.52
CA HIS A 11 8.82 -27.05 9.39
C HIS A 11 10.04 -26.27 8.90
N VAL A 12 10.38 -26.41 7.62
CA VAL A 12 11.45 -25.62 7.00
C VAL A 12 10.85 -24.33 6.46
N VAL A 13 11.27 -23.21 7.03
CA VAL A 13 10.80 -21.88 6.65
C VAL A 13 11.80 -21.22 5.72
N ARG A 14 11.33 -20.75 4.56
CA ARG A 14 12.09 -19.97 3.59
C ARG A 14 11.82 -18.49 3.84
N LEU A 15 12.83 -17.79 4.34
CA LEU A 15 12.76 -16.39 4.70
C LEU A 15 13.49 -15.52 3.68
N THR A 16 12.91 -14.37 3.38
CA THR A 16 13.51 -13.27 2.65
C THR A 16 13.42 -12.04 3.53
N GLN A 17 14.49 -11.24 3.58
CA GLN A 17 14.48 -9.98 4.32
C GLN A 17 13.40 -9.06 3.73
N ALA A 18 12.53 -8.56 4.60
CA ALA A 18 11.53 -7.57 4.22
C ALA A 18 12.24 -6.25 3.90
N LYS A 19 11.76 -5.54 2.89
CA LYS A 19 12.34 -4.27 2.44
C LYS A 19 11.25 -3.22 2.33
N ASN A 20 11.63 -1.96 2.48
CA ASN A 20 10.74 -0.81 2.34
C ASN A 20 9.54 -0.85 3.32
N LEU A 21 9.71 -1.38 4.53
CA LEU A 21 8.63 -1.38 5.53
C LEU A 21 8.34 0.01 6.08
N ILE A 22 9.36 0.85 6.07
CA ILE A 22 9.39 2.22 6.56
C ILE A 22 10.16 3.06 5.54
N ALA A 23 9.73 4.30 5.30
CA ALA A 23 10.52 5.22 4.52
C ALA A 23 11.80 5.60 5.29
N LYS A 24 12.82 6.11 4.60
CA LYS A 24 14.01 6.62 5.28
C LYS A 24 13.69 7.94 5.96
N ASP A 25 14.29 8.16 7.12
CA ASP A 25 14.21 9.41 7.87
C ASP A 25 12.76 9.90 8.06
N ILE A 26 11.88 9.00 8.48
CA ILE A 26 10.50 9.39 8.77
C ILE A 26 10.44 10.29 10.00
N PRO A 27 9.49 11.23 10.05
CA PRO A 27 9.23 11.99 11.26
C PRO A 27 8.54 11.10 12.30
N VAL A 28 9.12 11.07 13.49
CA VAL A 28 8.53 10.50 14.71
C VAL A 28 8.08 11.66 15.58
N PHE A 29 6.76 11.74 15.80
CA PHE A 29 6.16 12.81 16.58
C PHE A 29 5.81 12.32 17.99
N THR A 30 6.31 13.03 19.00
CA THR A 30 6.06 12.77 20.43
C THR A 30 5.74 14.07 21.18
N TYR A 31 5.49 14.00 22.50
CA TYR A 31 5.10 15.17 23.29
C TYR A 31 5.96 15.36 24.55
N SER A 32 6.45 16.60 24.73
CA SER A 32 7.21 17.02 25.91
C SER A 32 6.36 16.94 27.19
N PRO A 33 6.94 16.94 28.40
CA PRO A 33 6.17 16.98 29.64
C PRO A 33 5.18 18.15 29.73
N GLU A 34 5.49 19.27 29.08
CA GLU A 34 4.66 20.48 28.99
C GLU A 34 3.56 20.38 27.91
N GLY A 35 3.56 19.30 27.13
CA GLY A 35 2.58 19.05 26.07
C GLY A 35 2.94 19.66 24.71
N HIS A 36 4.18 20.11 24.52
CA HIS A 36 4.65 20.59 23.22
C HIS A 36 4.98 19.43 22.29
N LEU A 37 4.61 19.57 21.01
CA LEU A 37 4.95 18.61 19.97
C LEU A 37 6.47 18.61 19.75
N ILE A 38 7.06 17.42 19.80
CA ILE A 38 8.46 17.15 19.49
C ILE A 38 8.48 16.36 18.18
N THR A 39 9.39 16.72 17.27
CA THR A 39 9.61 15.99 16.03
C THR A 39 11.05 15.51 16.01
N GLU A 40 11.24 14.21 15.85
CA GLU A 40 12.55 13.56 15.78
C GLU A 40 12.63 12.69 14.52
N PHE A 41 13.86 12.43 14.10
CA PHE A 41 14.18 11.56 12.96
C PHE A 41 15.17 10.49 13.44
N PRO A 42 14.72 9.58 14.34
CA PRO A 42 15.62 8.58 14.90
C PRO A 42 16.04 7.58 13.82
N TYR A 43 17.25 7.03 13.97
CA TYR A 43 17.62 5.84 13.22
C TYR A 43 16.75 4.67 13.66
N ILE A 44 16.03 4.08 12.71
CA ILE A 44 15.15 2.94 12.94
C ILE A 44 15.74 1.73 12.24
N GLN A 45 16.05 0.69 13.01
CA GLN A 45 16.55 -0.57 12.47
C GLN A 45 15.42 -1.35 11.78
N ASP A 46 15.49 -1.50 10.46
CA ASP A 46 14.50 -2.21 9.63
C ASP A 46 15.04 -3.50 8.97
N ASP A 47 16.34 -3.77 9.14
CA ASP A 47 17.04 -4.91 8.52
C ASP A 47 16.81 -6.26 9.23
N CYS A 48 16.05 -6.25 10.33
CA CYS A 48 15.75 -7.42 11.16
C CYS A 48 14.34 -8.00 10.96
N TYR A 49 13.65 -7.59 9.90
CA TYR A 49 12.31 -8.10 9.55
C TYR A 49 12.35 -9.01 8.33
N TYR A 50 11.54 -10.06 8.36
CA TYR A 50 11.54 -11.11 7.35
C TYR A 50 10.12 -11.52 6.99
N GLU A 51 9.93 -11.85 5.72
CA GLU A 51 8.74 -12.47 5.17
C GLU A 51 9.09 -13.82 4.52
N GLY A 52 8.14 -14.74 4.42
CA GLY A 52 8.45 -16.07 3.91
C GLY A 52 7.27 -17.01 3.76
N PHE A 53 7.62 -18.27 3.52
CA PHE A 53 6.68 -19.38 3.39
C PHE A 53 7.29 -20.67 3.95
N VAL A 54 6.45 -21.67 4.21
CA VAL A 54 6.86 -23.01 4.64
C VAL A 54 7.02 -23.93 3.45
N GLU A 55 8.16 -24.60 3.38
CA GLU A 55 8.48 -25.57 2.34
C GLU A 55 7.51 -26.76 2.41
N GLY A 56 6.93 -27.13 1.26
CA GLY A 56 5.93 -28.20 1.19
C GLY A 56 4.51 -27.80 1.60
N SER A 57 4.26 -26.53 1.93
CA SER A 57 2.91 -26.02 2.25
C SER A 57 2.56 -24.82 1.36
N PRO A 58 1.99 -25.05 0.17
CA PRO A 58 1.53 -23.98 -0.73
C PRO A 58 0.55 -23.03 -0.02
N GLY A 59 0.71 -21.73 -0.23
CA GLY A 59 -0.14 -20.71 0.41
C GLY A 59 0.17 -20.44 1.89
N SER A 60 1.17 -21.11 2.47
CA SER A 60 1.65 -20.75 3.80
C SER A 60 2.38 -19.41 3.79
N ILE A 61 2.29 -18.70 4.91
CA ILE A 61 2.82 -17.36 5.06
C ILE A 61 3.55 -17.23 6.38
N VAL A 62 4.62 -16.45 6.35
CA VAL A 62 5.49 -16.19 7.49
C VAL A 62 5.84 -14.72 7.53
N SER A 63 5.73 -14.13 8.71
CA SER A 63 6.22 -12.79 9.04
C SER A 63 6.99 -12.89 10.35
N LEU A 64 8.29 -12.62 10.34
CA LEU A 64 9.16 -12.71 11.52
C LEU A 64 9.94 -11.42 11.75
N SER A 65 10.26 -11.17 13.01
CA SER A 65 11.25 -10.20 13.44
C SER A 65 12.33 -10.90 14.25
N THR A 66 13.58 -10.46 14.08
CA THR A 66 14.72 -10.90 14.88
C THR A 66 15.34 -9.77 15.70
N CYS A 67 14.68 -8.60 15.77
CA CYS A 67 15.26 -7.38 16.35
C CYS A 67 15.50 -7.51 17.87
N PHE A 68 14.60 -8.21 18.58
CA PHE A 68 14.71 -8.47 20.02
C PHE A 68 14.44 -9.94 20.34
N GLY A 69 15.20 -10.82 19.69
CA GLY A 69 14.86 -12.23 19.63
C GLY A 69 13.82 -12.51 18.54
N ILE A 70 13.49 -13.79 18.38
CA ILE A 70 12.59 -14.23 17.31
C ILE A 70 11.15 -14.04 17.76
N SER A 71 10.41 -13.21 17.04
CA SER A 71 8.96 -13.05 17.17
C SER A 71 8.28 -13.09 15.82
N GLY A 72 6.97 -13.34 15.80
CA GLY A 72 6.16 -13.21 14.59
C GLY A 72 5.10 -14.26 14.45
N VAL A 73 4.67 -14.49 13.20
CA VAL A 73 3.51 -15.30 12.86
C VAL A 73 3.84 -16.26 11.74
N LEU A 74 3.31 -17.47 11.88
CA LEU A 74 3.35 -18.53 10.88
C LEU A 74 1.94 -19.07 10.67
N GLN A 75 1.44 -19.03 9.44
CA GLN A 75 0.18 -19.68 9.07
C GLN A 75 0.41 -20.80 8.06
N ILE A 76 -0.12 -21.98 8.39
CA ILE A 76 -0.09 -23.20 7.55
C ILE A 76 -1.53 -23.70 7.42
N GLY A 77 -2.14 -23.47 6.25
CA GLY A 77 -3.59 -23.70 6.09
C GLY A 77 -4.40 -22.86 7.07
N ASP A 78 -5.26 -23.50 7.86
CA ASP A 78 -6.05 -22.83 8.91
C ASP A 78 -5.32 -22.71 10.26
N LEU A 79 -4.09 -23.25 10.37
CA LEU A 79 -3.34 -23.27 11.62
C LEU A 79 -2.51 -22.00 11.73
N ARG A 80 -2.77 -21.20 12.77
CA ARG A 80 -1.99 -20.01 13.11
C ARG A 80 -1.11 -20.27 14.32
N TYR A 81 0.19 -20.07 14.14
CA TYR A 81 1.20 -20.15 15.18
C TYR A 81 1.77 -18.77 15.41
N GLU A 82 1.90 -18.41 16.69
CA GLU A 82 2.57 -17.19 17.13
C GLU A 82 3.90 -17.56 17.78
N ILE A 83 4.90 -16.73 17.50
CA ILE A 83 6.26 -16.88 17.98
C ILE A 83 6.59 -15.68 18.85
N GLU A 84 7.04 -15.94 20.06
CA GLU A 84 7.42 -14.90 21.01
C GLU A 84 8.75 -15.24 21.68
N PRO A 85 9.65 -14.27 21.87
CA PRO A 85 10.91 -14.48 22.57
C PRO A 85 10.64 -14.75 24.06
N VAL A 86 11.43 -15.65 24.66
CA VAL A 86 11.41 -15.86 26.10
C VAL A 86 12.14 -14.70 26.77
N GLU A 87 11.43 -13.95 27.62
CA GLU A 87 12.01 -12.84 28.37
C GLU A 87 13.25 -13.28 29.17
N ASN A 88 14.33 -12.49 29.09
CA ASN A 88 15.60 -12.71 29.79
C ASN A 88 16.30 -14.05 29.52
N SER A 89 16.00 -14.72 28.39
CA SER A 89 16.71 -15.93 27.99
C SER A 89 18.15 -15.63 27.57
N SER A 90 19.12 -16.29 28.19
CA SER A 90 20.55 -16.20 27.82
C SER A 90 20.91 -17.02 26.57
N THR A 91 19.97 -17.84 26.08
CA THR A 91 20.14 -18.76 24.94
C THR A 91 19.23 -18.41 23.77
N PHE A 92 18.59 -17.23 23.77
CA PHE A 92 17.67 -16.76 22.72
C PHE A 92 16.53 -17.74 22.43
N GLN A 93 15.99 -18.37 23.48
CA GLN A 93 14.83 -19.25 23.36
C GLN A 93 13.59 -18.46 22.95
N HIS A 94 12.71 -19.11 22.21
CA HIS A 94 11.41 -18.58 21.78
C HIS A 94 10.34 -19.64 22.03
N LEU A 95 9.14 -19.17 22.32
CA LEU A 95 7.93 -19.99 22.42
C LEU A 95 7.25 -19.99 21.07
N ILE A 96 6.73 -21.15 20.67
CA ILE A 96 5.85 -21.29 19.52
C ILE A 96 4.60 -21.97 20.02
N TYR A 97 3.48 -21.28 19.88
CA TYR A 97 2.21 -21.81 20.33
C TYR A 97 1.14 -21.56 19.29
N ARG A 98 0.21 -22.50 19.21
CA ARG A 98 -0.97 -22.35 18.37
C ARG A 98 -1.96 -21.48 19.12
N ARG A 99 -2.43 -20.41 18.48
CA ARG A 99 -3.50 -19.59 19.05
C ARG A 99 -4.85 -20.21 18.69
N ALA A 100 -5.61 -20.60 19.71
CA ALA A 100 -6.96 -21.11 19.52
C ALA A 100 -7.90 -19.95 19.13
N LEU A 101 -8.86 -20.22 18.24
CA LEU A 101 -9.94 -19.28 17.97
C LEU A 101 -10.68 -19.00 19.28
N GLU A 102 -10.65 -17.77 19.77
CA GLU A 102 -11.65 -17.38 20.76
C GLU A 102 -13.02 -17.38 20.07
N SER A 103 -13.83 -18.40 20.37
CA SER A 103 -15.27 -18.38 20.15
C SER A 103 -15.90 -17.38 21.13
N GLY A 104 -15.65 -16.08 20.92
CA GLY A 104 -15.95 -15.02 21.88
C GLY A 104 -16.48 -13.76 21.19
N SER A 105 -17.80 -13.71 20.98
CA SER A 105 -18.58 -12.60 20.41
C SER A 105 -18.28 -12.25 18.94
N ARG A 106 -19.29 -12.34 18.08
CA ARG A 106 -19.27 -11.82 16.70
C ARG A 106 -19.15 -10.29 16.74
N GLN A 107 -17.94 -9.78 16.89
CA GLN A 107 -17.65 -8.35 16.78
C GLN A 107 -17.62 -7.98 15.29
N LEU A 108 -18.27 -6.88 14.95
CA LEU A 108 -18.54 -6.46 13.57
C LEU A 108 -17.69 -5.23 13.24
N CYS A 109 -17.08 -5.23 12.05
CA CYS A 109 -16.59 -4.01 11.41
C CYS A 109 -17.76 -3.31 10.72
N GLN A 110 -17.76 -1.97 10.70
CA GLN A 110 -18.92 -1.19 10.26
C GLN A 110 -18.55 -0.15 9.22
N VAL A 111 -19.42 0.01 8.22
CA VAL A 111 -19.32 1.02 7.15
C VAL A 111 -20.61 1.86 7.13
N PRO A 112 -20.55 3.20 6.88
CA PRO A 112 -21.74 4.06 6.89
C PRO A 112 -22.87 3.63 5.94
N GLU A 113 -22.55 3.03 4.79
CA GLU A 113 -23.53 2.70 3.73
C GLU A 113 -24.31 1.40 4.00
N GLU A 114 -23.80 0.51 4.85
CA GLU A 114 -24.36 -0.83 5.09
C GLU A 114 -25.18 -0.94 6.39
N HIS A 115 -25.25 0.13 7.18
CA HIS A 115 -25.88 0.17 8.51
C HIS A 115 -27.41 0.02 8.53
N LYS A 116 -28.09 -0.07 7.38
CA LYS A 116 -29.56 -0.03 7.34
C LYS A 116 -30.26 -1.38 7.51
N ASP A 117 -29.58 -2.52 7.38
CA ASP A 117 -30.29 -3.79 7.13
C ASP A 117 -29.93 -5.03 7.99
N HIS A 118 -29.19 -4.90 9.10
CA HIS A 118 -28.80 -6.07 9.88
C HIS A 118 -29.63 -6.27 11.16
N LEU A 119 -30.76 -6.97 11.02
CA LEU A 119 -31.38 -7.76 12.09
C LEU A 119 -30.87 -9.22 11.97
N PRO A 120 -30.58 -9.93 13.08
CA PRO A 120 -30.04 -11.27 13.01
C PRO A 120 -31.17 -12.29 12.77
N GLU A 121 -31.16 -12.97 11.62
CA GLU A 121 -31.88 -14.23 11.43
C GLU A 121 -30.93 -15.41 11.67
N ASP A 122 -31.23 -16.22 12.69
CA ASP A 122 -30.64 -17.53 12.92
C ASP A 122 -30.97 -18.48 11.76
N ARG A 123 -29.97 -19.05 11.09
CA ARG A 123 -30.19 -20.18 10.18
C ARG A 123 -29.10 -21.24 10.27
N GLU A 124 -29.59 -22.48 10.41
CA GLU A 124 -28.86 -23.75 10.44
C GLU A 124 -28.14 -24.10 9.12
N PRO A 125 -27.11 -24.97 9.15
CA PRO A 125 -26.29 -25.26 7.97
C PRO A 125 -27.01 -26.20 7.00
N ALA A 126 -27.38 -25.68 5.83
CA ALA A 126 -27.88 -26.50 4.72
C ALA A 126 -26.71 -27.19 3.99
N ASN A 127 -26.62 -28.50 4.14
CA ASN A 127 -25.81 -29.39 3.31
C ASN A 127 -26.27 -29.30 1.84
N ARG A 128 -25.54 -28.55 1.01
CA ARG A 128 -25.69 -28.61 -0.46
C ARG A 128 -24.36 -28.94 -1.08
N SER A 129 -24.27 -30.15 -1.62
CA SER A 129 -23.21 -30.62 -2.50
C SER A 129 -23.19 -29.74 -3.75
N GLY A 130 -22.32 -28.73 -3.74
CA GLY A 130 -22.04 -27.86 -4.88
C GLY A 130 -21.07 -28.58 -5.81
N LYS A 131 -21.51 -28.83 -7.04
CA LYS A 131 -20.60 -29.19 -8.13
C LYS A 131 -19.56 -28.09 -8.26
N THR A 132 -18.30 -28.45 -8.08
CA THR A 132 -17.13 -27.62 -8.36
C THR A 132 -17.20 -27.18 -9.82
N LEU A 133 -17.57 -25.91 -10.05
CA LEU A 133 -17.20 -25.26 -11.29
C LEU A 133 -15.70 -25.01 -11.17
N ILE A 134 -14.92 -25.97 -11.68
CA ILE A 134 -13.51 -25.76 -11.99
C ILE A 134 -13.52 -24.58 -12.96
N ILE A 135 -13.11 -23.41 -12.48
CA ILE A 135 -12.68 -22.34 -13.36
C ILE A 135 -11.44 -22.92 -14.02
N GLU A 136 -11.58 -23.39 -15.26
CA GLU A 136 -10.43 -23.66 -16.10
C GLU A 136 -9.58 -22.39 -16.08
N GLU A 137 -8.35 -22.52 -15.56
CA GLU A 137 -7.32 -21.51 -15.69
C GLU A 137 -7.23 -21.15 -17.18
N PHE A 138 -7.82 -20.04 -17.58
CA PHE A 138 -7.64 -19.50 -18.92
C PHE A 138 -6.16 -19.15 -19.08
N PRO A 139 -5.38 -19.88 -19.88
CA PRO A 139 -3.97 -19.57 -20.09
C PRO A 139 -3.95 -18.36 -21.04
N GLY A 140 -3.75 -17.15 -20.52
CA GLY A 140 -3.69 -15.97 -21.38
C GLY A 140 -3.62 -14.60 -20.71
N LEU A 141 -3.99 -14.44 -19.43
CA LEU A 141 -3.93 -13.15 -18.74
C LEU A 141 -2.65 -12.94 -17.90
N GLN A 142 -1.56 -13.61 -18.27
CA GLN A 142 -0.21 -13.29 -17.80
C GLN A 142 0.56 -12.67 -18.96
N SER A 143 0.54 -11.33 -19.13
CA SER A 143 1.61 -10.63 -19.90
C SER A 143 1.56 -9.09 -19.89
N LEU A 144 0.76 -8.43 -19.07
CA LEU A 144 1.04 -7.03 -18.73
C LEU A 144 1.54 -6.99 -17.28
N PRO A 145 2.82 -6.61 -17.03
CA PRO A 145 3.30 -6.42 -15.69
C PRO A 145 2.52 -5.26 -15.08
N VAL A 146 1.51 -5.55 -14.26
CA VAL A 146 0.93 -4.53 -13.38
C VAL A 146 2.07 -4.08 -12.46
N PRO A 147 2.47 -2.80 -12.51
CA PRO A 147 3.54 -2.30 -11.68
C PRO A 147 3.13 -2.38 -10.21
N THR A 148 4.12 -2.60 -9.35
CA THR A 148 3.94 -2.51 -7.90
C THR A 148 3.44 -1.12 -7.55
N ARG A 149 2.42 -1.05 -6.69
CA ARG A 149 1.93 0.19 -6.09
C ARG A 149 2.48 0.33 -4.68
N TYR A 150 2.52 1.56 -4.20
CA TYR A 150 3.02 1.89 -2.88
C TYR A 150 1.93 2.63 -2.12
N LEU A 151 1.79 2.39 -0.83
CA LEU A 151 0.87 3.08 0.05
C LEU A 151 1.67 3.74 1.17
N GLU A 152 1.74 5.07 1.18
CA GLU A 152 2.33 5.87 2.24
C GLU A 152 1.38 5.92 3.45
N LEU A 153 1.67 5.11 4.47
CA LEU A 153 0.84 4.94 5.66
C LEU A 153 1.38 5.78 6.84
N ALA A 154 0.55 6.68 7.37
CA ALA A 154 0.82 7.33 8.65
C ALA A 154 0.09 6.61 9.80
N LEU A 155 0.82 6.29 10.87
CA LEU A 155 0.28 5.59 12.05
C LEU A 155 0.29 6.49 13.28
N ILE A 156 -0.91 6.77 13.81
CA ILE A 156 -1.11 7.64 14.96
C ILE A 156 -1.60 6.75 16.10
N THR A 157 -1.04 6.88 17.30
CA THR A 157 -1.48 6.12 18.47
C THR A 157 -1.92 7.04 19.58
N ASN A 158 -2.97 6.63 20.30
CA ASN A 158 -3.35 7.28 21.53
C ASN A 158 -2.49 6.86 22.73
N LYS A 159 -2.68 7.56 23.85
CA LYS A 159 -1.91 7.36 25.08
C LYS A 159 -2.10 5.96 25.68
N GLU A 160 -3.30 5.38 25.57
CA GLU A 160 -3.56 4.08 26.19
C GLU A 160 -2.73 2.97 25.53
N LEU A 161 -2.57 2.98 24.20
CA LEU A 161 -1.69 2.01 23.54
C LEU A 161 -0.21 2.26 23.88
N PHE A 162 0.21 3.52 24.03
CA PHE A 162 1.56 3.84 24.52
C PHE A 162 1.82 3.27 25.93
N LYS A 163 0.81 3.33 26.81
CA LYS A 163 0.84 2.72 28.14
C LYS A 163 0.90 1.19 28.07
N VAL A 164 0.13 0.55 27.18
CA VAL A 164 0.20 -0.91 26.95
C VAL A 164 1.61 -1.35 26.53
N LYS A 165 2.34 -0.50 25.81
CA LYS A 165 3.76 -0.70 25.47
C LYS A 165 4.74 -0.10 26.47
N ASN A 166 4.34 -0.05 27.75
CA ASN A 166 5.19 0.35 28.87
C ASN A 166 5.82 1.75 28.74
N TYR A 167 5.14 2.67 28.07
CA TYR A 167 5.62 4.04 27.83
C TYR A 167 6.99 4.08 27.14
N ASN A 168 7.25 3.10 26.26
CA ASN A 168 8.53 2.93 25.60
C ASN A 168 8.40 3.20 24.09
N GLU A 169 9.04 4.27 23.63
CA GLU A 169 9.01 4.72 22.24
C GLU A 169 9.67 3.69 21.31
N THR A 170 10.78 3.06 21.73
CA THR A 170 11.41 1.99 20.96
C THR A 170 10.45 0.82 20.76
N LEU A 171 9.78 0.33 21.81
CA LEU A 171 8.82 -0.77 21.67
C LEU A 171 7.62 -0.42 20.77
N MET A 172 7.19 0.85 20.78
CA MET A 172 6.17 1.34 19.84
C MET A 172 6.66 1.36 18.40
N LEU A 173 7.87 1.86 18.14
CA LEU A 173 8.45 1.87 16.79
C LEU A 173 8.55 0.44 16.24
N HIS A 174 9.01 -0.51 17.06
CA HIS A 174 9.06 -1.92 16.65
C HIS A 174 7.69 -2.53 16.44
N LEU A 175 6.66 -2.13 17.21
CA LEU A 175 5.28 -2.49 16.92
C LEU A 175 4.87 -1.99 15.53
N PHE A 176 5.09 -0.71 15.22
CA PHE A 176 4.73 -0.13 13.92
C PHE A 176 5.39 -0.85 12.74
N ILE A 177 6.69 -1.14 12.82
CA ILE A 177 7.37 -1.88 11.74
C ILE A 177 6.86 -3.32 11.64
N SER A 178 6.51 -3.96 12.77
CA SER A 178 5.89 -5.30 12.76
C SER A 178 4.51 -5.28 12.10
N ILE A 179 3.72 -4.22 12.34
CA ILE A 179 2.46 -3.96 11.63
C ILE A 179 2.72 -3.86 10.14
N SER A 180 3.68 -3.04 9.72
CA SER A 180 4.04 -2.89 8.30
C SER A 180 4.48 -4.21 7.65
N ASN A 181 5.31 -5.01 8.34
CA ASN A 181 5.76 -6.31 7.84
C ASN A 181 4.58 -7.26 7.59
N LEU A 182 3.65 -7.34 8.56
CA LEU A 182 2.48 -8.20 8.44
C LEU A 182 1.49 -7.70 7.38
N LEU A 183 1.28 -6.38 7.28
CA LEU A 183 0.47 -5.76 6.22
C LEU A 183 1.04 -6.04 4.82
N ASN A 184 2.35 -5.87 4.61
CA ASN A 184 3.00 -6.16 3.33
C ASN A 184 2.86 -7.63 2.93
N MET A 185 2.95 -8.54 3.89
CA MET A 185 2.73 -9.96 3.64
C MET A 185 1.30 -10.22 3.11
N VAL A 186 0.28 -9.62 3.72
CA VAL A 186 -1.12 -9.79 3.32
C VAL A 186 -1.41 -9.15 1.96
N TYR A 187 -0.92 -7.93 1.73
CA TYR A 187 -1.14 -7.18 0.47
C TYR A 187 -0.21 -7.60 -0.68
N LYS A 188 0.72 -8.54 -0.44
CA LYS A 188 1.70 -9.02 -1.41
C LYS A 188 1.09 -9.50 -2.72
N HIS A 189 -0.02 -10.25 -2.65
CA HIS A 189 -0.70 -10.79 -3.83
C HIS A 189 -1.33 -9.70 -4.71
N MET A 190 -1.63 -8.54 -4.12
CA MET A 190 -2.14 -7.36 -4.82
C MET A 190 -1.00 -6.53 -5.44
N LYS A 191 0.27 -6.87 -5.19
CA LYS A 191 1.44 -6.04 -5.54
C LYS A 191 1.33 -4.61 -4.99
N LEU A 192 0.74 -4.48 -3.79
CA LEU A 192 0.69 -3.23 -3.04
C LEU A 192 1.70 -3.33 -1.90
N GLN A 193 2.72 -2.47 -1.91
CA GLN A 193 3.68 -2.32 -0.82
C GLN A 193 3.22 -1.23 0.12
N ILE A 194 3.18 -1.52 1.41
CA ILE A 194 2.77 -0.56 2.44
C ILE A 194 4.05 -0.03 3.07
N VAL A 195 4.22 1.29 3.08
CA VAL A 195 5.43 1.92 3.58
C VAL A 195 5.01 2.93 4.63
N ILE A 196 5.52 2.79 5.85
CA ILE A 196 5.26 3.78 6.89
C ILE A 196 5.95 5.09 6.50
N SER A 197 5.17 6.16 6.32
CA SER A 197 5.67 7.48 5.96
C SER A 197 5.85 8.41 7.16
N ALA A 198 5.12 8.17 8.25
CA ALA A 198 5.21 8.93 9.50
C ALA A 198 4.57 8.17 10.66
N VAL A 199 5.01 8.47 11.88
CA VAL A 199 4.36 7.97 13.10
C VAL A 199 4.18 9.06 14.13
N GLU A 200 3.06 9.05 14.83
CA GLU A 200 2.79 9.99 15.93
C GLU A 200 2.26 9.28 17.16
N MET A 201 2.87 9.57 18.31
CA MET A 201 2.53 8.96 19.59
C MET A 201 2.07 10.02 20.57
N TRP A 202 0.81 9.94 20.99
CA TRP A 202 0.26 10.84 22.01
C TRP A 202 0.74 10.44 23.42
N THR A 203 2.02 10.70 23.72
CA THR A 203 2.70 10.20 24.93
C THR A 203 2.19 10.83 26.23
N ARG A 204 1.49 11.98 26.17
CA ARG A 204 1.04 12.75 27.35
C ARG A 204 -0.46 12.78 27.52
N THR A 205 -1.18 13.21 26.48
CA THR A 205 -2.63 13.38 26.45
C THR A 205 -3.13 13.07 25.05
N ASP A 206 -4.31 12.47 24.96
CA ASP A 206 -4.96 12.25 23.67
C ASP A 206 -5.31 13.59 23.03
N GLN A 207 -4.96 13.77 21.76
CA GLN A 207 -5.21 15.01 21.04
C GLN A 207 -6.64 15.11 20.50
N VAL A 208 -7.36 13.98 20.52
CA VAL A 208 -8.78 13.90 20.19
C VAL A 208 -9.55 13.27 21.34
N MET A 209 -10.77 13.75 21.57
CA MET A 209 -11.67 13.11 22.51
C MET A 209 -12.23 11.83 21.91
N THR A 210 -11.79 10.69 22.43
CA THR A 210 -12.30 9.38 22.05
C THR A 210 -13.77 9.25 22.48
N ALA A 211 -14.67 9.04 21.53
CA ALA A 211 -16.08 8.78 21.82
C ALA A 211 -16.29 7.30 22.21
N HIS A 212 -17.53 6.93 22.57
CA HIS A 212 -17.91 5.53 22.83
C HIS A 212 -18.12 4.70 21.54
N SER A 213 -18.07 5.35 20.36
CA SER A 213 -18.23 4.71 19.05
C SER A 213 -17.08 5.14 18.13
N LEU A 214 -16.49 4.16 17.44
CA LEU A 214 -15.41 4.41 16.48
C LEU A 214 -15.84 5.33 15.34
N ALA A 215 -17.09 5.24 14.88
CA ALA A 215 -17.62 6.12 13.84
C ALA A 215 -17.57 7.61 14.24
N ARG A 216 -17.90 7.91 15.50
CA ARG A 216 -17.82 9.28 16.02
C ARG A 216 -16.37 9.69 16.26
N THR A 217 -15.53 8.77 16.73
CA THR A 217 -14.08 9.03 16.89
C THR A 217 -13.43 9.36 15.55
N LEU A 218 -13.76 8.67 14.45
CA LEU A 218 -13.27 8.98 13.11
C LEU A 218 -13.60 10.42 12.68
N GLN A 219 -14.83 10.90 12.97
CA GLN A 219 -15.22 12.27 12.64
C GLN A 219 -14.40 13.33 13.39
N VAL A 220 -14.12 13.09 14.68
CA VAL A 220 -13.27 13.99 15.47
C VAL A 220 -11.82 13.91 15.00
N PHE A 221 -11.34 12.69 14.70
CA PHE A 221 -10.01 12.46 14.17
C PHE A 221 -9.79 13.14 12.81
N ALA A 222 -10.79 13.14 11.94
CA ALA A 222 -10.76 13.87 10.67
C ALA A 222 -10.58 15.38 10.86
N THR A 223 -11.23 15.94 11.89
CA THR A 223 -11.10 17.37 12.23
C THR A 223 -9.68 17.66 12.73
N TRP A 224 -9.09 16.77 13.53
CA TRP A 224 -7.69 16.86 13.94
C TRP A 224 -6.74 16.72 12.75
N CYS A 225 -6.97 15.78 11.83
CA CYS A 225 -6.13 15.62 10.63
C CYS A 225 -6.09 16.92 9.81
N GLN A 226 -7.25 17.54 9.59
CA GLN A 226 -7.35 18.80 8.84
C GLN A 226 -6.64 19.97 9.52
N ARG A 227 -6.65 20.03 10.85
CA ARG A 227 -6.07 21.14 11.63
C ARG A 227 -4.58 20.96 11.89
N ASP A 228 -4.16 19.75 12.26
CA ASP A 228 -2.86 19.49 12.87
C ASP A 228 -1.96 18.57 12.04
N ALA A 229 -2.51 17.73 11.16
CA ALA A 229 -1.73 16.80 10.33
C ALA A 229 -1.44 17.36 8.94
N VAL A 230 -2.40 18.04 8.31
CA VAL A 230 -2.23 18.66 6.98
C VAL A 230 -1.03 19.60 6.98
N GLY A 231 -0.12 19.41 6.02
CA GLY A 231 1.11 20.20 5.86
C GLY A 231 2.27 19.78 6.76
N ARG A 232 2.02 18.95 7.79
CA ARG A 232 3.06 18.41 8.69
C ARG A 232 3.35 16.94 8.44
N ILE A 233 2.33 16.14 8.13
CA ILE A 233 2.43 14.70 7.91
C ILE A 233 2.08 14.42 6.44
N ASN A 234 3.00 13.80 5.71
CA ASN A 234 2.75 13.34 4.34
C ASN A 234 2.28 11.88 4.35
N TYR A 235 1.13 11.62 3.74
CA TYR A 235 0.52 10.28 3.69
C TYR A 235 -0.48 10.16 2.55
N ASP A 236 -0.63 8.93 2.05
CA ASP A 236 -1.74 8.52 1.20
C ASP A 236 -2.94 8.08 2.04
N HIS A 237 -2.66 7.46 3.20
CA HIS A 237 -3.65 7.00 4.16
C HIS A 237 -3.15 7.19 5.60
N ILE A 238 -4.03 7.64 6.50
CA ILE A 238 -3.71 7.86 7.92
C ILE A 238 -4.60 7.03 8.83
N GLN A 239 -4.00 6.27 9.74
CA GLN A 239 -4.72 5.42 10.67
C GLN A 239 -4.49 5.83 12.13
N LEU A 240 -5.59 5.95 12.89
CA LEU A 240 -5.54 6.04 14.35
C LEU A 240 -5.70 4.65 15.00
N LEU A 241 -4.72 4.27 15.81
CA LEU A 241 -4.72 3.06 16.64
C LEU A 241 -5.10 3.42 18.09
N LEU A 242 -6.13 2.78 18.63
CA LEU A 242 -6.65 3.04 19.97
C LEU A 242 -6.40 1.86 20.91
N GLY A 243 -5.70 2.08 22.02
CA GLY A 243 -5.42 1.04 23.00
C GLY A 243 -6.63 0.55 23.82
N GLN A 244 -7.76 1.27 23.77
CA GLN A 244 -8.98 0.85 24.44
C GLN A 244 -9.73 -0.22 23.64
N HIS A 245 -10.43 -1.10 24.35
CA HIS A 245 -11.35 -2.05 23.74
C HIS A 245 -12.66 -1.35 23.34
N TYR A 246 -13.06 -1.49 22.08
CA TYR A 246 -14.34 -1.02 21.55
C TYR A 246 -15.25 -2.19 21.17
N LYS A 247 -16.56 -1.93 21.09
CA LYS A 247 -17.51 -2.93 20.57
C LYS A 247 -17.32 -3.12 19.05
N GLU A 248 -17.06 -2.03 18.35
CA GLU A 248 -16.64 -2.04 16.95
C GLU A 248 -15.13 -2.29 16.89
N ARG A 249 -14.64 -3.05 15.91
CA ARG A 249 -13.19 -3.29 15.76
C ARG A 249 -12.49 -2.19 14.97
N GLY A 250 -13.13 -1.68 13.93
CA GLY A 250 -12.60 -0.64 13.08
C GLY A 250 -13.70 0.15 12.39
N PHE A 251 -13.30 1.31 11.86
CA PHE A 251 -14.13 2.15 11.01
C PHE A 251 -13.27 2.98 10.06
N ALA A 252 -13.56 2.89 8.77
CA ALA A 252 -12.96 3.70 7.72
C ALA A 252 -14.02 4.18 6.71
N TRP A 253 -13.70 5.24 5.99
CA TRP A 253 -14.53 5.67 4.86
C TRP A 253 -14.16 4.89 3.61
N LYS A 254 -15.17 4.36 2.93
CA LYS A 254 -14.96 3.53 1.76
C LYS A 254 -14.55 4.36 0.54
N GLY A 255 -13.56 3.89 -0.22
CA GLY A 255 -13.18 4.46 -1.52
C GLY A 255 -12.57 5.86 -1.45
N THR A 256 -11.97 6.22 -0.30
CA THR A 256 -11.35 7.53 -0.06
C THR A 256 -9.84 7.52 -0.29
N MET A 257 -9.23 6.40 -0.72
CA MET A 257 -7.80 6.34 -1.04
C MET A 257 -7.37 7.47 -1.99
N CYS A 258 -6.21 8.09 -1.72
CA CYS A 258 -5.70 9.28 -2.40
C CYS A 258 -6.54 10.58 -2.22
N GLN A 259 -7.51 10.60 -1.31
CA GLN A 259 -8.26 11.80 -0.97
C GLN A 259 -7.85 12.30 0.42
N MET A 260 -8.12 13.58 0.70
CA MET A 260 -7.82 14.21 2.00
C MET A 260 -8.48 13.52 3.20
N ASN A 261 -9.53 12.75 2.96
CA ASN A 261 -10.24 11.96 3.95
C ASN A 261 -9.90 10.46 3.88
N SER A 262 -8.75 10.08 3.33
CA SER A 262 -8.27 8.70 3.41
C SER A 262 -7.79 8.40 4.82
N MET A 263 -8.70 7.94 5.67
CA MET A 263 -8.40 7.68 7.07
C MET A 263 -9.26 6.60 7.69
N GLY A 264 -8.71 5.96 8.71
CA GLY A 264 -9.39 4.93 9.50
C GLY A 264 -9.07 5.02 10.99
N VAL A 265 -9.93 4.41 11.81
CA VAL A 265 -9.70 4.22 13.25
C VAL A 265 -9.87 2.74 13.56
N VAL A 266 -8.94 2.16 14.32
CA VAL A 266 -9.05 0.76 14.80
C VAL A 266 -8.84 0.67 16.32
N SER A 267 -9.62 -0.21 16.94
CA SER A 267 -9.35 -0.69 18.29
C SER A 267 -8.18 -1.67 18.23
N PHE A 268 -7.10 -1.34 18.93
CA PHE A 268 -5.83 -2.05 18.96
C PHE A 268 -5.41 -2.24 20.43
N PRO A 269 -6.12 -3.07 21.21
CA PRO A 269 -5.78 -3.31 22.62
C PRO A 269 -4.47 -4.09 22.78
N GLY A 270 -3.98 -4.75 21.72
CA GLY A 270 -2.71 -5.47 21.72
C GLY A 270 -2.76 -6.84 22.41
N HIS A 271 -3.96 -7.37 22.72
CA HIS A 271 -4.14 -8.72 23.25
C HIS A 271 -3.89 -9.78 22.18
N ASP A 272 -4.41 -9.58 20.96
CA ASP A 272 -4.12 -10.38 19.77
C ASP A 272 -3.63 -9.43 18.65
N PRO A 273 -2.34 -9.08 18.62
CA PRO A 273 -1.78 -8.14 17.67
C PRO A 273 -2.00 -8.54 16.21
N VAL A 274 -2.10 -9.84 15.93
CA VAL A 274 -2.33 -10.35 14.56
C VAL A 274 -3.76 -10.03 14.11
N SER A 275 -4.74 -10.32 14.97
CA SER A 275 -6.14 -9.96 14.72
C SER A 275 -6.33 -8.45 14.62
N ASP A 276 -5.63 -7.68 15.46
CA ASP A 276 -5.69 -6.22 15.43
C ASP A 276 -5.12 -5.67 14.08
N VAL A 277 -4.02 -6.25 13.58
CA VAL A 277 -3.46 -5.91 12.26
C VAL A 277 -4.36 -6.37 11.11
N MET A 278 -5.07 -7.49 11.23
CA MET A 278 -6.05 -7.88 10.20
C MET A 278 -7.24 -6.91 10.16
N THR A 279 -7.65 -6.39 11.32
CA THR A 279 -8.64 -5.30 11.37
C THR A 279 -8.10 -4.06 10.67
N LEU A 280 -6.84 -3.69 10.92
CA LEU A 280 -6.18 -2.61 10.19
C LEU A 280 -6.15 -2.85 8.67
N ALA A 281 -5.79 -4.06 8.24
CA ALA A 281 -5.79 -4.43 6.82
C ALA A 281 -7.19 -4.32 6.20
N HIS A 282 -8.23 -4.71 6.94
CA HIS A 282 -9.63 -4.57 6.55
C HIS A 282 -10.06 -3.11 6.38
N GLU A 283 -9.73 -2.23 7.33
CA GLU A 283 -10.06 -0.79 7.24
C GLU A 283 -9.31 -0.07 6.10
N ILE A 284 -8.05 -0.44 5.85
CA ILE A 284 -7.32 0.01 4.65
C ILE A 284 -8.03 -0.49 3.39
N GLY A 285 -8.55 -1.72 3.41
CA GLY A 285 -9.33 -2.31 2.32
C GLY A 285 -10.57 -1.50 1.98
N HIS A 286 -11.33 -1.07 2.99
CA HIS A 286 -12.45 -0.13 2.77
C HIS A 286 -11.97 1.15 2.11
N SER A 287 -10.89 1.75 2.60
CA SER A 287 -10.33 2.98 2.02
C SER A 287 -9.94 2.80 0.55
N LEU A 288 -9.43 1.61 0.18
CA LEU A 288 -9.14 1.20 -1.20
C LEU A 288 -10.39 0.91 -2.06
N GLY A 289 -11.59 0.90 -1.45
CA GLY A 289 -12.87 0.75 -2.13
C GLY A 289 -13.55 -0.61 -1.94
N PHE A 290 -13.04 -1.49 -1.06
CA PHE A 290 -13.57 -2.84 -0.93
C PHE A 290 -14.86 -2.88 -0.11
N SER A 291 -15.82 -3.67 -0.57
CA SER A 291 -17.03 -4.04 0.17
C SER A 291 -16.76 -5.26 1.05
N HIS A 292 -17.67 -5.53 1.99
CA HIS A 292 -17.63 -6.79 2.71
C HIS A 292 -17.85 -8.00 1.77
N ASP A 293 -17.14 -9.11 1.98
CA ASP A 293 -17.29 -10.34 1.19
C ASP A 293 -18.68 -10.98 1.32
N ASP A 294 -19.40 -10.70 2.42
CA ASP A 294 -20.77 -11.12 2.68
C ASP A 294 -21.82 -10.04 2.36
N ALA A 295 -21.42 -8.95 1.69
CA ALA A 295 -22.33 -7.91 1.22
C ALA A 295 -23.31 -8.44 0.16
N LYS A 296 -24.49 -7.82 0.07
CA LYS A 296 -25.57 -8.27 -0.84
C LYS A 296 -25.14 -8.38 -2.31
N GLN A 297 -24.22 -7.52 -2.75
CA GLN A 297 -23.66 -7.52 -4.11
C GLN A 297 -22.91 -8.81 -4.47
N PHE A 298 -22.52 -9.60 -3.47
CA PHE A 298 -21.82 -10.86 -3.63
C PHE A 298 -22.67 -12.08 -3.31
N HIS A 299 -23.98 -11.95 -3.00
CA HIS A 299 -24.82 -13.11 -2.68
C HIS A 299 -24.86 -14.19 -3.78
N ASP A 300 -24.75 -13.78 -5.05
CA ASP A 300 -24.70 -14.69 -6.21
C ASP A 300 -23.28 -15.10 -6.59
N LYS A 301 -22.26 -14.58 -5.91
CA LYS A 301 -20.83 -14.88 -6.13
C LYS A 301 -20.26 -15.66 -4.95
N PHE A 302 -19.44 -16.67 -5.23
CA PHE A 302 -18.72 -17.37 -4.18
C PHE A 302 -17.40 -16.64 -3.88
N CYS A 303 -17.41 -15.81 -2.83
CA CYS A 303 -16.20 -15.16 -2.31
C CYS A 303 -15.41 -16.15 -1.46
N ASN A 304 -14.19 -16.45 -1.90
CA ASN A 304 -13.33 -17.46 -1.30
C ASN A 304 -11.87 -16.99 -1.29
N CYS A 305 -11.20 -17.22 -0.16
CA CYS A 305 -9.78 -16.97 0.08
C CYS A 305 -8.98 -18.28 0.32
N ASN A 306 -9.55 -19.44 -0.02
CA ASN A 306 -8.94 -20.76 0.15
C ASN A 306 -8.59 -21.12 1.60
N CYS A 307 -9.36 -20.58 2.55
CA CYS A 307 -9.31 -20.95 3.96
C CYS A 307 -10.52 -21.84 4.29
N THR A 308 -10.30 -22.95 5.01
CA THR A 308 -11.33 -24.00 5.17
C THR A 308 -12.39 -23.63 6.22
N HIS A 309 -12.05 -22.81 7.23
CA HIS A 309 -12.97 -22.50 8.34
C HIS A 309 -12.96 -21.05 8.84
N SER A 310 -12.13 -20.17 8.28
CA SER A 310 -11.61 -19.02 9.03
C SER A 310 -11.90 -17.63 8.46
N GLY A 311 -12.86 -17.44 7.53
CA GLY A 311 -13.37 -16.12 7.10
C GLY A 311 -12.33 -15.16 6.51
N CYS A 312 -12.55 -14.64 5.29
CA CYS A 312 -11.57 -13.78 4.63
C CYS A 312 -11.46 -12.41 5.31
N ILE A 313 -10.37 -11.67 5.03
CA ILE A 313 -10.10 -10.37 5.69
C ILE A 313 -11.27 -9.40 5.53
N MET A 314 -11.92 -9.33 4.36
CA MET A 314 -13.03 -8.41 4.11
C MET A 314 -14.40 -8.94 4.56
N GLN A 315 -14.48 -10.01 5.35
CA GLN A 315 -15.78 -10.44 5.90
C GLN A 315 -16.22 -9.48 7.03
N THR A 316 -17.53 -9.21 7.18
CA THR A 316 -18.07 -8.27 8.20
C THR A 316 -17.61 -8.60 9.63
N SER A 317 -17.43 -9.89 9.91
CA SER A 317 -16.72 -10.37 11.09
C SER A 317 -15.45 -11.09 10.60
N PRO A 318 -14.30 -10.39 10.56
CA PRO A 318 -13.06 -10.95 10.04
C PRO A 318 -12.70 -12.20 10.85
N GLY A 319 -12.46 -13.30 10.15
CA GLY A 319 -12.00 -14.51 10.82
C GLY A 319 -10.47 -14.54 10.95
N SER A 320 -9.90 -15.73 11.15
CA SER A 320 -8.45 -15.90 11.35
C SER A 320 -7.65 -16.10 10.06
N CYS A 321 -8.28 -16.06 8.89
CA CYS A 321 -7.60 -16.18 7.61
C CYS A 321 -6.88 -14.88 7.25
N LEU A 322 -5.56 -14.93 7.05
CA LEU A 322 -4.77 -13.75 6.67
C LEU A 322 -4.73 -13.53 5.15
N ALA A 323 -5.86 -13.77 4.46
CA ALA A 323 -5.97 -13.66 3.01
C ALA A 323 -7.24 -12.94 2.55
N PHE A 324 -7.10 -12.20 1.45
CA PHE A 324 -8.21 -11.57 0.74
C PHE A 324 -8.92 -12.57 -0.17
N SER A 325 -10.22 -12.36 -0.39
CA SER A 325 -11.01 -13.22 -1.27
C SER A 325 -10.77 -12.89 -2.76
N ASN A 326 -11.18 -13.81 -3.63
CA ASN A 326 -11.29 -13.53 -5.07
C ASN A 326 -12.22 -12.34 -5.40
N CYS A 327 -13.25 -12.08 -4.59
CA CYS A 327 -14.13 -10.92 -4.76
C CYS A 327 -13.40 -9.62 -4.46
N THR A 328 -12.67 -9.57 -3.34
CA THR A 328 -11.83 -8.43 -2.98
C THR A 328 -10.77 -8.15 -4.05
N MET A 329 -10.15 -9.19 -4.60
CA MET A 329 -9.17 -9.03 -5.69
C MET A 329 -9.80 -8.43 -6.96
N GLY A 330 -11.07 -8.77 -7.25
CA GLY A 330 -11.83 -8.14 -8.32
C GLY A 330 -12.07 -6.65 -8.06
N GLU A 331 -12.47 -6.29 -6.84
CA GLU A 331 -12.64 -4.88 -6.47
C GLU A 331 -11.31 -4.11 -6.47
N TYR A 332 -10.19 -4.73 -6.06
CA TYR A 332 -8.86 -4.12 -6.21
C TYR A 332 -8.55 -3.76 -7.66
N TYR A 333 -8.88 -4.65 -8.60
CA TYR A 333 -8.73 -4.34 -10.01
C TYR A 333 -9.59 -3.15 -10.44
N ASP A 334 -10.88 -3.14 -10.08
CA ASP A 334 -11.80 -2.10 -10.54
C ASP A 334 -11.59 -0.74 -9.85
N GLU A 335 -11.27 -0.73 -8.56
CA GLU A 335 -11.16 0.47 -7.74
C GLU A 335 -9.76 1.07 -7.74
N VAL A 336 -8.71 0.25 -7.86
CA VAL A 336 -7.32 0.72 -7.77
C VAL A 336 -6.60 0.63 -9.12
N ILE A 337 -6.64 -0.52 -9.77
CA ILE A 337 -5.90 -0.74 -11.02
C ILE A 337 -6.51 0.07 -12.16
N ARG A 338 -7.81 -0.10 -12.38
CA ARG A 338 -8.54 0.50 -13.50
C ARG A 338 -8.71 2.02 -13.35
N LYS A 339 -8.91 2.51 -12.12
CA LYS A 339 -8.97 3.95 -11.84
C LYS A 339 -7.59 4.62 -11.82
N ASN A 340 -6.51 3.84 -11.84
CA ASN A 340 -5.13 4.31 -11.83
C ASN A 340 -4.86 5.36 -10.75
N LEU A 341 -5.18 5.01 -9.49
CA LEU A 341 -5.07 5.93 -8.36
C LEU A 341 -3.64 6.50 -8.24
N PRO A 342 -3.44 7.82 -8.44
CA PRO A 342 -2.13 8.38 -8.71
C PRO A 342 -1.19 8.39 -7.49
N CYS A 343 -1.72 8.60 -6.28
CA CYS A 343 -0.91 8.61 -5.06
C CYS A 343 -0.27 7.25 -4.75
N LEU A 344 -0.80 6.16 -5.33
CA LEU A 344 -0.24 4.82 -5.13
C LEU A 344 0.86 4.47 -6.15
N LEU A 345 1.18 5.38 -7.06
CA LEU A 345 2.15 5.15 -8.13
C LEU A 345 3.54 5.68 -7.77
N ASN A 346 3.63 6.65 -6.85
CA ASN A 346 4.90 7.11 -6.31
C ASN A 346 5.44 6.10 -5.31
N MET A 347 6.64 5.60 -5.57
CA MET A 347 7.42 5.02 -4.49
C MET A 347 7.72 6.15 -3.49
N PRO A 348 7.42 5.97 -2.19
CA PRO A 348 7.70 6.97 -1.19
C PRO A 348 9.12 7.44 -1.35
N SER A 349 9.25 8.75 -1.53
CA SER A 349 10.54 9.36 -1.71
C SER A 349 11.42 8.91 -0.56
N LEU A 350 12.54 8.23 -0.87
CA LEU A 350 13.70 8.15 0.02
C LEU A 350 14.35 9.55 0.13
N LYS A 351 13.53 10.60 0.19
CA LYS A 351 13.94 11.99 0.35
C LYS A 351 14.01 12.23 1.85
N PRO A 352 15.20 12.47 2.39
CA PRO A 352 15.31 12.85 3.77
C PRO A 352 14.56 14.17 3.98
N LEU A 353 13.88 14.28 5.13
CA LEU A 353 13.34 15.55 5.64
C LEU A 353 14.44 16.43 6.27
N LEU A 354 15.67 15.94 6.34
CA LEU A 354 16.85 16.70 6.77
C LEU A 354 17.75 16.97 5.58
N GLU A 355 18.00 18.25 5.33
CA GLU A 355 19.02 18.69 4.39
C GLU A 355 20.40 18.17 4.89
N LEU A 356 20.90 17.08 4.32
CA LEU A 356 22.09 16.37 4.77
C LEU A 356 23.05 16.12 3.60
N CYS A 357 24.02 17.02 3.50
CA CYS A 357 25.10 16.90 2.54
C CYS A 357 25.86 15.58 2.63
N GLY A 358 25.95 14.88 1.50
CA GLY A 358 26.67 13.62 1.33
C GLY A 358 25.76 12.38 1.32
N ASN A 359 24.45 12.57 1.21
CA ASN A 359 23.46 11.50 1.11
C ASN A 359 23.13 11.10 -0.36
N GLY A 360 23.63 11.88 -1.33
CA GLY A 360 23.46 11.68 -2.77
C GLY A 360 22.19 12.28 -3.39
N VAL A 361 21.45 13.12 -2.65
CA VAL A 361 20.20 13.77 -3.07
C VAL A 361 20.37 15.28 -2.94
N VAL A 362 20.26 16.01 -4.07
CA VAL A 362 20.36 17.48 -4.04
C VAL A 362 19.12 18.09 -3.42
N GLU A 363 19.34 18.79 -2.32
CA GLU A 363 18.32 19.47 -1.54
C GLU A 363 18.29 20.99 -1.82
N LYS A 364 17.42 21.75 -1.15
CA LYS A 364 17.10 23.12 -1.54
C LYS A 364 18.29 24.09 -1.39
N GLU A 365 19.14 23.85 -0.39
CA GLU A 365 20.33 24.66 -0.11
C GLU A 365 21.64 24.07 -0.70
N GLU A 366 21.53 22.98 -1.48
CA GLU A 366 22.66 22.31 -2.10
C GLU A 366 22.72 22.56 -3.61
N GLU A 367 23.91 22.69 -4.17
CA GLU A 367 24.11 22.78 -5.62
C GLU A 367 24.41 21.41 -6.25
N CYS A 368 24.89 20.47 -5.44
CA CYS A 368 25.25 19.11 -5.84
C CYS A 368 25.36 18.19 -4.62
N ASP A 369 25.08 16.90 -4.80
CA ASP A 369 25.38 15.88 -3.80
C ASP A 369 25.82 14.60 -4.52
N CYS A 370 27.06 14.19 -4.25
CA CYS A 370 27.74 13.04 -4.85
C CYS A 370 27.87 11.85 -3.88
N GLY A 371 27.30 11.94 -2.68
CA GLY A 371 27.37 10.90 -1.66
C GLY A 371 28.67 10.95 -0.86
N SER A 372 29.40 9.84 -0.80
CA SER A 372 30.65 9.75 -0.02
C SER A 372 31.80 10.57 -0.64
N ASP A 373 32.77 10.96 0.20
CA ASP A 373 34.00 11.66 -0.20
C ASP A 373 34.69 11.00 -1.41
N GLU A 374 34.72 9.67 -1.42
CA GLU A 374 35.36 8.86 -2.47
C GLU A 374 34.63 8.99 -3.82
N ALA A 375 33.29 8.98 -3.81
CA ALA A 375 32.48 9.15 -5.02
C ALA A 375 32.63 10.57 -5.58
N CYS A 376 32.65 11.57 -4.70
CA CYS A 376 32.86 12.97 -5.06
C CYS A 376 34.23 13.24 -5.67
N LEU A 377 35.28 12.60 -5.14
CA LEU A 377 36.65 12.66 -5.68
C LEU A 377 36.75 12.09 -7.10
N GLN A 378 35.92 11.08 -7.43
CA GLN A 378 35.94 10.45 -8.74
C GLN A 378 35.23 11.28 -9.82
N GLU A 379 34.11 11.92 -9.48
CA GLU A 379 33.34 12.81 -10.37
C GLU A 379 34.00 14.20 -10.52
N GLY A 380 34.56 14.74 -9.44
CA GLY A 380 35.33 16.00 -9.43
C GLY A 380 34.51 17.29 -9.61
N CYS A 381 33.19 17.19 -9.78
CA CYS A 381 32.31 18.34 -10.01
C CYS A 381 31.68 18.93 -8.73
N CYS A 382 31.80 18.24 -7.60
CA CYS A 382 31.09 18.55 -6.37
C CYS A 382 31.99 18.35 -5.14
N PHE A 383 31.89 19.25 -4.16
CA PHE A 383 32.59 19.09 -2.88
C PHE A 383 31.73 18.32 -1.89
N SER A 384 32.22 17.14 -1.49
CA SER A 384 31.54 16.26 -0.54
C SER A 384 31.28 16.90 0.83
N SER A 385 32.13 17.83 1.27
CA SER A 385 32.01 18.45 2.59
C SER A 385 31.01 19.58 2.67
N SER A 386 30.57 20.13 1.53
CA SER A 386 29.73 21.34 1.48
C SER A 386 28.56 21.26 0.51
N CYS A 387 28.49 20.24 -0.35
CA CYS A 387 27.44 20.07 -1.36
C CYS A 387 27.27 21.28 -2.28
N LEU A 388 28.42 21.88 -2.58
CA LEU A 388 28.58 23.00 -3.51
C LEU A 388 29.39 22.53 -4.71
N LEU A 389 29.12 23.13 -5.86
CA LEU A 389 29.86 22.83 -7.08
C LEU A 389 31.35 23.18 -6.90
N ALA A 390 32.21 22.34 -7.48
CA ALA A 390 33.64 22.61 -7.51
C ALA A 390 33.93 23.89 -8.33
N PRO A 391 35.03 24.63 -8.04
CA PRO A 391 35.34 25.86 -8.77
C PRO A 391 35.47 25.59 -10.27
N GLY A 392 34.68 26.32 -11.07
CA GLY A 392 34.63 26.17 -12.51
C GLY A 392 33.65 25.10 -13.02
N ALA A 393 33.00 24.32 -12.14
CA ALA A 393 31.88 23.47 -12.51
C ALA A 393 30.60 24.32 -12.69
N SER A 394 29.83 24.00 -13.72
CA SER A 394 28.49 24.56 -13.96
C SER A 394 27.38 23.54 -13.72
N CYS A 395 27.72 22.25 -13.63
CA CYS A 395 26.79 21.17 -13.30
C CYS A 395 27.53 20.01 -12.64
N TYR A 396 26.80 19.15 -11.93
CA TYR A 396 27.35 17.93 -11.32
C TYR A 396 26.79 16.64 -11.94
N ARG A 397 25.51 16.62 -12.35
CA ARG A 397 24.83 15.42 -12.84
C ARG A 397 23.74 15.77 -13.87
N GLY A 398 23.28 14.74 -14.58
CA GLY A 398 22.18 14.81 -15.54
C GLY A 398 22.65 14.60 -16.98
N GLU A 399 21.72 14.25 -17.86
CA GLU A 399 21.98 13.91 -19.27
C GLU A 399 22.55 15.10 -20.07
N CYS A 400 22.34 16.32 -19.57
CA CYS A 400 22.88 17.56 -20.11
C CYS A 400 24.14 18.05 -19.38
N CYS A 401 24.74 17.23 -18.50
CA CYS A 401 26.00 17.54 -17.84
C CYS A 401 27.12 16.64 -18.38
N HIS A 402 28.27 17.23 -18.72
CA HIS A 402 29.45 16.46 -19.12
C HIS A 402 30.73 17.17 -18.73
N LYS A 403 31.59 16.45 -18.00
CA LYS A 403 32.83 17.01 -17.45
C LYS A 403 32.57 18.32 -16.68
N CYS A 404 31.55 18.29 -15.83
CA CYS A 404 31.11 19.41 -15.01
C CYS A 404 30.63 20.66 -15.79
N GLN A 405 30.37 20.54 -17.09
CA GLN A 405 29.89 21.64 -17.94
C GLN A 405 28.54 21.30 -18.58
N PHE A 406 27.70 22.32 -18.77
CA PHE A 406 26.47 22.15 -19.52
C PHE A 406 26.78 21.74 -20.97
N GLN A 407 26.02 20.78 -21.45
CA GLN A 407 26.00 20.46 -22.87
C GLN A 407 25.46 21.65 -23.68
N PRO A 408 25.92 21.85 -24.92
CA PRO A 408 25.45 22.94 -25.74
C PRO A 408 23.94 22.84 -26.01
N ALA A 409 23.29 23.99 -26.11
CA ALA A 409 21.88 24.08 -26.47
C ALA A 409 21.61 23.33 -27.79
N GLY A 410 20.57 22.50 -27.82
CA GLY A 410 20.23 21.69 -28.99
C GLY A 410 20.90 20.31 -29.05
N LYS A 411 21.67 19.91 -28.03
CA LYS A 411 22.11 18.51 -27.92
C LYS A 411 20.94 17.64 -27.44
N ILE A 412 20.64 16.55 -28.16
CA ILE A 412 19.61 15.59 -27.74
C ILE A 412 20.04 14.93 -26.43
N CYS A 413 19.22 15.05 -25.38
CA CYS A 413 19.40 14.35 -24.12
C CYS A 413 18.51 13.12 -24.00
N ARG A 414 17.27 13.21 -24.49
CA ARG A 414 16.35 12.08 -24.59
C ARG A 414 15.83 11.94 -26.02
N LYS A 415 15.83 10.71 -26.53
CA LYS A 415 15.26 10.39 -27.83
C LYS A 415 13.77 10.10 -27.70
N ASP A 416 13.05 10.33 -28.79
CA ASP A 416 11.68 9.90 -28.97
C ASP A 416 11.56 8.36 -28.89
N ARG A 417 10.58 7.89 -28.14
CA ARG A 417 10.28 6.45 -27.95
C ARG A 417 9.18 5.95 -28.88
N SER A 418 8.39 6.87 -29.42
CA SER A 418 7.23 6.54 -30.25
C SER A 418 6.98 7.65 -31.28
N VAL A 419 6.12 7.36 -32.26
CA VAL A 419 5.66 8.35 -33.23
C VAL A 419 4.87 9.51 -32.60
N CYS A 420 4.41 9.37 -31.36
CA CYS A 420 3.68 10.39 -30.60
C CYS A 420 4.54 11.14 -29.59
N ASP A 421 5.79 10.72 -29.44
CA ASP A 421 6.75 11.28 -28.52
C ASP A 421 7.64 12.31 -29.25
N LEU A 422 8.22 13.25 -28.52
CA LEU A 422 9.19 14.20 -29.07
C LEU A 422 10.56 13.98 -28.43
N PRO A 423 11.67 14.25 -29.14
CA PRO A 423 12.98 14.27 -28.50
C PRO A 423 13.18 15.57 -27.71
N GLU A 424 13.87 15.49 -26.58
CA GLU A 424 14.26 16.63 -25.77
C GLU A 424 15.72 16.99 -25.99
N TYR A 425 15.95 18.29 -25.88
CA TYR A 425 17.23 18.91 -26.14
C TYR A 425 17.69 19.67 -24.91
N CYS A 426 18.98 19.56 -24.60
CA CYS A 426 19.63 20.41 -23.62
C CYS A 426 19.41 21.88 -23.99
N ASN A 427 19.13 22.71 -23.00
CA ASN A 427 18.92 24.15 -23.18
C ASN A 427 20.22 24.97 -23.10
N GLY A 428 21.34 24.34 -22.72
CA GLY A 428 22.64 25.01 -22.55
C GLY A 428 22.85 25.70 -21.21
N SER A 429 21.87 25.64 -20.30
CA SER A 429 21.89 26.34 -19.01
C SER A 429 21.48 25.46 -17.82
N SER A 430 21.23 24.16 -18.04
CA SER A 430 20.88 23.18 -17.02
C SER A 430 21.57 21.84 -17.29
N GLY A 431 21.92 21.13 -16.22
CA GLY A 431 22.50 19.78 -16.28
C GLY A 431 21.45 18.70 -16.51
N THR A 432 20.18 18.98 -16.22
CA THR A 432 19.06 18.05 -16.38
C THR A 432 18.42 18.21 -17.75
N CYS A 433 18.03 17.11 -18.37
CA CYS A 433 17.20 17.14 -19.57
C CYS A 433 15.85 17.80 -19.24
N PRO A 434 15.30 18.66 -20.12
CA PRO A 434 13.96 19.22 -19.91
C PRO A 434 12.90 18.15 -19.69
N MET A 435 11.76 18.57 -19.12
CA MET A 435 10.60 17.69 -18.92
C MET A 435 10.20 17.01 -20.24
N ASP A 436 9.85 15.73 -20.12
CA ASP A 436 9.35 14.92 -21.24
C ASP A 436 8.10 15.58 -21.83
N VAL A 437 8.16 15.86 -23.14
CA VAL A 437 7.07 16.45 -23.89
C VAL A 437 6.72 15.56 -25.08
N PHE A 438 5.44 15.52 -25.38
CA PHE A 438 4.90 14.72 -26.46
C PHE A 438 4.17 15.57 -27.49
N LYS A 439 3.86 14.95 -28.63
CA LYS A 439 3.00 15.58 -29.63
C LYS A 439 1.63 15.86 -29.03
N GLN A 440 1.04 16.98 -29.43
CA GLN A 440 -0.27 17.40 -28.95
C GLN A 440 -1.32 16.29 -29.10
N ASP A 441 -2.13 16.11 -28.07
CA ASP A 441 -3.24 15.17 -28.10
C ASP A 441 -4.14 15.41 -29.31
N GLY A 442 -4.48 14.34 -30.02
CA GLY A 442 -5.19 14.39 -31.30
C GLY A 442 -4.27 14.44 -32.53
N THR A 443 -2.95 14.44 -32.38
CA THR A 443 -2.03 14.31 -33.53
C THR A 443 -2.22 12.95 -34.21
N PRO A 444 -2.39 12.88 -35.54
CA PRO A 444 -2.48 11.60 -36.25
C PRO A 444 -1.20 10.77 -36.11
N CYS A 445 -1.33 9.51 -35.74
CA CYS A 445 -0.20 8.56 -35.61
C CYS A 445 -0.39 7.25 -36.38
N GLY A 446 -1.52 7.13 -37.08
CA GLY A 446 -1.93 6.06 -37.98
C GLY A 446 -3.13 6.56 -38.80
N ASP A 447 -3.81 5.66 -39.52
CA ASP A 447 -4.94 6.05 -40.38
C ASP A 447 -6.09 6.69 -39.57
N ASP A 448 -6.62 5.95 -38.59
CA ASP A 448 -7.70 6.37 -37.68
C ASP A 448 -7.19 6.62 -36.24
N ASP A 449 -5.88 6.55 -36.04
CA ASP A 449 -5.28 6.53 -34.70
C ASP A 449 -4.76 7.92 -34.31
N ARG A 450 -4.80 8.22 -33.02
CA ARG A 450 -4.47 9.54 -32.48
C ARG A 450 -3.51 9.45 -31.30
N CYS A 451 -2.59 10.39 -31.22
CA CYS A 451 -1.74 10.56 -30.07
C CYS A 451 -2.56 11.03 -28.88
N TYR A 452 -2.31 10.42 -27.73
CA TYR A 452 -2.80 10.90 -26.45
C TYR A 452 -1.73 10.56 -25.40
N ASP A 453 -1.29 11.54 -24.62
CA ASP A 453 -0.30 11.36 -23.54
C ASP A 453 0.98 10.62 -24.00
N GLY A 454 1.54 11.03 -25.14
CA GLY A 454 2.77 10.45 -25.72
C GLY A 454 2.65 9.08 -26.40
N HIS A 455 1.45 8.50 -26.41
CA HIS A 455 1.20 7.18 -26.98
C HIS A 455 0.23 7.24 -28.16
N CYS A 456 0.44 6.38 -29.15
CA CYS A 456 -0.50 6.24 -30.27
C CYS A 456 -1.65 5.32 -29.87
N HIS A 457 -2.84 5.88 -29.70
CA HIS A 457 -4.03 5.12 -29.36
C HIS A 457 -4.69 4.58 -30.63
N SER A 458 -4.62 3.27 -30.78
CA SER A 458 -5.20 2.53 -31.90
C SER A 458 -6.27 1.56 -31.44
N HIS A 459 -7.48 1.68 -32.00
CA HIS A 459 -8.59 0.80 -31.66
C HIS A 459 -8.32 -0.64 -32.13
N GLU A 460 -7.68 -0.78 -33.29
CA GLU A 460 -7.24 -2.08 -33.83
C GLU A 460 -6.19 -2.72 -32.91
N ALA A 461 -5.18 -1.93 -32.49
CA ALA A 461 -4.17 -2.44 -31.55
C ALA A 461 -4.78 -2.79 -30.20
N GLN A 462 -5.75 -2.01 -29.71
CA GLN A 462 -6.46 -2.27 -28.47
C GLN A 462 -7.22 -3.59 -28.53
N CYS A 463 -7.96 -3.87 -29.62
CA CYS A 463 -8.62 -5.15 -29.83
C CYS A 463 -7.62 -6.32 -29.85
N LYS A 464 -6.48 -6.17 -30.55
CA LYS A 464 -5.44 -7.20 -30.59
C LYS A 464 -4.77 -7.46 -29.25
N ALA A 465 -4.60 -6.42 -28.44
CA ALA A 465 -4.04 -6.53 -27.11
C ALA A 465 -4.99 -7.24 -26.14
N LEU A 466 -6.31 -6.97 -26.23
CA LEU A 466 -7.32 -7.55 -25.35
C LEU A 466 -7.73 -8.98 -25.74
N PHE A 467 -7.89 -9.24 -27.04
CA PHE A 467 -8.49 -10.47 -27.56
C PHE A 467 -7.52 -11.32 -28.40
N GLY A 468 -6.26 -10.91 -28.50
CA GLY A 468 -5.20 -11.62 -29.22
C GLY A 468 -4.98 -11.17 -30.66
N ARG A 469 -3.88 -11.61 -31.28
CA ARG A 469 -3.40 -11.11 -32.58
C ARG A 469 -4.39 -11.25 -33.75
N ALA A 470 -5.32 -12.20 -33.67
CA ALA A 470 -6.35 -12.43 -34.70
C ALA A 470 -7.58 -11.52 -34.56
N ALA A 471 -7.67 -10.74 -33.48
CA ALA A 471 -8.78 -9.83 -33.27
C ALA A 471 -8.65 -8.57 -34.13
N HIS A 472 -9.80 -8.02 -34.51
CA HIS A 472 -9.92 -6.83 -35.33
C HIS A 472 -10.97 -5.90 -34.76
N ARG A 473 -10.87 -4.61 -35.08
CA ARG A 473 -11.89 -3.61 -34.81
C ARG A 473 -13.23 -4.05 -35.42
N ALA A 474 -14.31 -3.94 -34.64
CA ALA A 474 -15.64 -4.19 -35.13
C ALA A 474 -16.10 -3.13 -36.17
N PRO A 475 -17.04 -3.45 -37.08
CA PRO A 475 -17.62 -2.47 -37.98
C PRO A 475 -18.30 -1.33 -37.23
N LEU A 476 -18.33 -0.12 -37.82
CA LEU A 476 -18.93 1.07 -37.19
C LEU A 476 -20.43 0.85 -36.85
N SER A 477 -21.14 0.01 -37.60
CA SER A 477 -22.53 -0.36 -37.30
C SER A 477 -22.68 -1.00 -35.92
N CYS A 478 -21.71 -1.79 -35.48
CA CYS A 478 -21.74 -2.42 -34.16
C CYS A 478 -21.75 -1.35 -33.05
N PHE A 479 -20.89 -0.34 -33.17
CA PHE A 479 -20.85 0.76 -32.20
C PHE A 479 -22.13 1.60 -32.23
N ARG A 480 -22.64 1.92 -33.41
CA ARG A 480 -23.88 2.71 -33.56
C ARG A 480 -25.10 1.99 -33.00
N GLU A 481 -25.21 0.67 -33.15
CA GLU A 481 -26.37 -0.08 -32.68
C GLU A 481 -26.28 -0.48 -31.20
N VAL A 482 -25.07 -0.70 -30.70
CA VAL A 482 -24.85 -1.24 -29.35
C VAL A 482 -24.60 -0.13 -28.34
N ASN A 483 -23.78 0.88 -28.64
CA ASN A 483 -23.40 1.90 -27.66
C ASN A 483 -24.51 2.90 -27.31
N VAL A 484 -25.49 3.07 -28.19
CA VAL A 484 -26.67 3.93 -27.96
C VAL A 484 -27.69 3.28 -27.02
N ARG A 485 -27.55 1.98 -26.73
CA ARG A 485 -28.46 1.26 -25.82
C ARG A 485 -28.33 1.76 -24.39
N GLY A 486 -27.12 2.15 -23.97
CA GLY A 486 -26.84 2.57 -22.59
C GLY A 486 -27.09 1.44 -21.62
N ASP A 487 -26.51 0.28 -21.89
CA ASP A 487 -26.54 -0.89 -21.04
C ASP A 487 -25.11 -1.42 -20.80
N ARG A 488 -24.99 -2.54 -20.09
CA ARG A 488 -23.69 -3.14 -19.77
C ARG A 488 -22.87 -3.56 -21.00
N CYS A 489 -23.51 -3.75 -22.15
CA CYS A 489 -22.88 -4.22 -23.38
C CYS A 489 -22.48 -3.07 -24.31
N GLY A 490 -23.13 -1.92 -24.22
CA GLY A 490 -22.79 -0.72 -24.98
C GLY A 490 -23.24 0.57 -24.31
N ASN A 491 -22.28 1.45 -24.01
CA ASN A 491 -22.50 2.71 -23.32
C ASN A 491 -21.33 3.69 -23.55
N CYS A 492 -21.53 4.95 -23.17
CA CYS A 492 -20.54 6.03 -23.17
C CYS A 492 -20.01 6.37 -21.77
N GLY A 493 -20.09 5.43 -20.84
CA GLY A 493 -19.64 5.62 -19.47
C GLY A 493 -20.68 5.28 -18.43
N TRP A 494 -20.21 4.99 -17.22
CA TRP A 494 -21.01 4.64 -16.06
C TRP A 494 -20.86 5.74 -15.01
N ASN A 495 -21.97 6.33 -14.58
CA ASN A 495 -21.98 7.41 -13.59
C ASN A 495 -22.33 6.92 -12.17
N GLY A 496 -21.97 5.68 -11.84
CA GLY A 496 -22.27 5.09 -10.52
C GLY A 496 -23.67 4.49 -10.36
N THR A 497 -24.64 4.85 -11.21
CA THR A 497 -26.05 4.42 -11.08
C THR A 497 -26.70 3.90 -12.35
N TYR A 498 -26.39 4.47 -13.51
CA TYR A 498 -26.87 3.99 -14.81
C TYR A 498 -25.80 4.15 -15.88
N TYR A 499 -25.92 3.36 -16.93
CA TYR A 499 -25.07 3.45 -18.11
C TYR A 499 -25.54 4.62 -18.97
N THR A 500 -24.61 5.49 -19.33
CA THR A 500 -24.87 6.65 -20.16
C THR A 500 -24.98 6.21 -21.62
N LYS A 501 -26.06 6.56 -22.30
CA LYS A 501 -26.22 6.29 -23.73
C LYS A 501 -25.23 7.15 -24.52
N CYS A 502 -24.56 6.56 -25.50
CA CYS A 502 -23.82 7.35 -26.47
C CYS A 502 -24.76 8.18 -27.33
N LEU A 503 -24.34 9.40 -27.67
CA LEU A 503 -24.99 10.22 -28.67
C LEU A 503 -24.71 9.63 -30.06
N GLU A 504 -25.69 9.70 -30.95
CA GLU A 504 -25.58 9.25 -32.35
C GLU A 504 -24.68 10.15 -33.21
#